data_AF-A0A822Z4W2-F1
#
_entry.id   AF-A0A822Z4W2-F1
#
_cell.length_a   1.000
_cell.length_b   1.000
_cell.length_c   1.000
_cell.angle_alpha   90.00
_cell.angle_beta   90.00
_cell.angle_gamma   90.00
#
_symmetry.space_group_name_H-M   'P 1'
#
loop_
_entity.id
_entity.type
_entity.pdbx_description
1 polymer ?
#
loop_
_entity_poly.entity_id
_entity_poly.type
_entity_poly.pdbx_seq_one_letter_code
_entity_poly.pdbx_strand_id
1 'polypeptide(L)'
;MFLLLCSLLLLTLLILFLISKSHIFHGSSTSRLLPPGPTGLSLIGNLHQLGCVPAVVVSSAGMAKEIFKTHDLESSDLVFSSYGEYWREVRKICIIILFCTKSVQSFRFIREDEISILIESISKSAAALNPVNPSEMIFSTANSIICRMAFSKSFHHGASETCSFYEMLDERHALIRSFAFSNYFPYVGFVLDSLTGLNTRLERNFQQF
;
A
#
# COMPACT_ATOMS: atom_id res chain seq x y z
N MET A 1 -12.12 37.26 -23.56
CA MET A 1 -13.37 36.58 -23.99
C MET A 1 -13.10 35.28 -24.75
N PHE A 2 -12.28 35.29 -25.81
CA PHE A 2 -11.95 34.09 -26.59
C PHE A 2 -11.29 32.95 -25.77
N LEU A 3 -10.31 33.29 -24.91
CA LEU A 3 -9.66 32.30 -24.03
C LEU A 3 -10.61 31.67 -23.00
N LEU A 4 -11.54 32.48 -22.45
CA LEU A 4 -12.58 32.00 -21.53
C LEU A 4 -13.56 31.05 -22.24
N LEU A 5 -13.98 31.38 -23.46
CA LEU A 5 -14.86 30.54 -24.26
C LEU A 5 -14.19 29.20 -24.62
N CYS A 6 -12.91 29.25 -24.99
CA CYS A 6 -12.12 28.06 -25.32
C CYS A 6 -11.91 27.16 -24.09
N SER A 7 -11.63 27.75 -22.92
CA SER A 7 -11.52 27.03 -21.64
C SER A 7 -12.85 26.38 -21.24
N LEU A 8 -13.98 27.08 -21.41
CA LEU A 8 -15.30 26.55 -21.10
C LEU A 8 -15.68 25.38 -22.03
N LEU A 9 -15.39 25.51 -23.32
CA LEU A 9 -15.63 24.45 -24.32
C LEU A 9 -14.81 23.19 -23.98
N LEU A 10 -13.52 23.36 -23.69
CA LEU A 10 -12.64 22.26 -23.27
C LEU A 10 -13.15 21.57 -22.00
N LEU A 11 -13.62 22.34 -21.02
CA LEU A 11 -14.21 21.81 -19.79
C LEU A 11 -15.49 21.01 -20.07
N THR A 12 -16.37 21.49 -20.96
CA THR A 12 -17.59 20.77 -21.34
C THR A 12 -17.30 19.48 -22.10
N LEU A 13 -16.33 19.49 -23.01
CA LEU A 13 -15.89 18.30 -23.74
C LEU A 13 -15.23 17.27 -22.81
N LEU A 14 -14.45 17.74 -21.83
CA LEU A 14 -13.89 16.89 -20.77
C LEU A 14 -15.01 16.23 -19.97
N ILE A 15 -16.00 16.98 -19.50
CA ILE A 15 -17.15 16.45 -18.75
C ILE A 15 -17.93 15.42 -19.57
N LEU A 16 -18.21 15.69 -20.85
CA LEU A 16 -18.89 14.73 -21.74
C LEU A 16 -18.06 13.47 -21.98
N PHE A 17 -16.74 13.59 -22.11
CA PHE A 17 -15.83 12.45 -22.20
C PHE A 17 -15.86 11.60 -20.92
N LEU A 18 -15.90 12.23 -19.73
CA LEU A 18 -16.02 11.53 -18.46
C LEU A 18 -17.38 10.84 -18.30
N ILE A 19 -18.47 11.49 -18.71
CA ILE A 19 -19.83 10.93 -18.68
C ILE A 19 -19.95 9.76 -19.67
N SER A 20 -19.35 9.87 -20.85
CA SER A 20 -19.32 8.79 -21.84
C SER A 20 -18.57 7.56 -21.29
N LYS A 21 -17.42 7.78 -20.64
CA LYS A 21 -16.65 6.72 -19.99
C LYS A 21 -17.33 6.15 -18.73
N SER A 22 -18.03 6.97 -17.94
CA SER A 22 -18.81 6.49 -16.79
C SER A 22 -20.01 5.65 -17.22
N HIS A 23 -20.65 6.00 -18.34
CA HIS A 23 -21.74 5.23 -18.93
C HIS A 23 -21.25 3.90 -19.54
N ILE A 24 -20.02 3.84 -20.04
CA ILE A 24 -19.37 2.58 -20.46
C ILE A 24 -19.08 1.67 -19.24
N PHE A 25 -18.77 2.27 -18.09
CA PHE A 25 -18.55 1.54 -16.83
C PHE A 25 -19.86 1.12 -16.14
N HIS A 26 -21.00 1.68 -16.55
CA HIS A 26 -22.32 1.08 -16.34
C HIS A 26 -22.46 -0.16 -17.24
N GLY A 27 -21.51 -1.09 -17.08
CA GLY A 27 -21.61 -2.43 -17.64
C GLY A 27 -22.96 -3.00 -17.24
N SER A 28 -23.67 -3.54 -18.24
CA SER A 28 -25.00 -4.07 -18.11
C SER A 28 -25.15 -4.78 -16.76
N SER A 29 -26.09 -4.32 -15.94
CA SER A 29 -26.62 -5.14 -14.86
C SER A 29 -27.36 -6.32 -15.52
N THR A 30 -26.60 -7.29 -16.02
CA THR A 30 -27.13 -8.64 -16.21
C THR A 30 -27.49 -9.09 -14.81
N SER A 31 -28.72 -9.53 -14.61
CA SER A 31 -29.33 -9.98 -13.35
C SER A 31 -28.55 -11.12 -12.67
N ARG A 32 -27.37 -10.84 -12.13
CA ARG A 32 -26.60 -11.74 -11.27
C ARG A 32 -26.91 -11.35 -9.84
N LEU A 33 -27.11 -12.36 -8.99
CA LEU A 33 -27.35 -12.22 -7.56
C LEU A 33 -26.16 -11.51 -6.90
N LEU A 34 -26.25 -10.19 -6.78
CA LEU A 34 -25.25 -9.40 -6.07
C LEU A 34 -25.44 -9.57 -4.56
N PRO A 35 -24.36 -9.51 -3.76
CA PRO A 35 -24.49 -9.49 -2.32
C PRO A 35 -25.32 -8.28 -1.88
N PRO A 36 -26.06 -8.37 -0.76
CA PRO A 36 -26.84 -7.26 -0.25
C PRO A 36 -25.93 -6.06 0.04
N GLY A 37 -26.37 -4.86 -0.34
CA GLY A 37 -25.63 -3.63 -0.14
C GLY A 37 -26.55 -2.40 -0.12
N PRO A 38 -26.06 -1.25 0.38
CA PRO A 38 -26.85 -0.03 0.41
C PRO A 38 -27.22 0.42 -1.02
N THR A 39 -28.43 0.95 -1.17
CA THR A 39 -28.91 1.48 -2.46
C THR A 39 -28.13 2.73 -2.83
N GLY A 40 -27.37 2.68 -3.92
CA GLY A 40 -26.64 3.84 -4.44
C GLY A 40 -27.56 4.87 -5.10
N LEU A 41 -27.09 6.11 -5.22
CA LEU A 41 -27.80 7.19 -5.93
C LEU A 41 -27.80 6.95 -7.45
N SER A 42 -28.85 7.38 -8.15
CA SER A 42 -29.07 7.08 -9.58
C SER A 42 -27.92 7.47 -10.53
N LEU A 43 -27.12 8.48 -10.20
CA LEU A 43 -25.99 8.96 -11.02
C LEU A 43 -24.61 8.62 -10.45
N ILE A 44 -24.53 8.42 -9.13
CA ILE A 44 -23.27 8.43 -8.36
C ILE A 44 -23.06 7.08 -7.65
N GLY A 45 -24.07 6.20 -7.61
CA GLY A 45 -24.00 4.95 -6.87
C GLY A 45 -23.68 5.19 -5.38
N ASN A 46 -22.83 4.34 -4.83
CA ASN A 46 -22.27 4.50 -3.49
C ASN A 46 -20.96 5.31 -3.48
N LEU A 47 -20.67 6.12 -4.51
CA LEU A 47 -19.44 6.92 -4.58
C LEU A 47 -19.26 7.83 -3.36
N HIS A 48 -20.33 8.43 -2.85
CA HIS A 48 -20.30 9.24 -1.62
C HIS A 48 -19.92 8.45 -0.35
N GLN A 49 -19.95 7.12 -0.42
CA GLN A 49 -19.63 6.21 0.68
C GLN A 49 -18.28 5.51 0.46
N LEU A 50 -17.99 5.05 -0.77
CA LEU A 50 -16.91 4.07 -1.03
C LEU A 50 -16.17 4.22 -2.38
N GLY A 51 -16.57 5.11 -3.30
CA GLY A 51 -15.94 5.21 -4.63
C GLY A 51 -16.78 4.68 -5.82
N CYS A 52 -16.21 4.73 -7.04
CA CYS A 52 -16.84 4.21 -8.27
C CYS A 52 -16.46 2.75 -8.57
N VAL A 53 -15.59 2.13 -7.75
CA VAL A 53 -15.15 0.75 -7.94
C VAL A 53 -16.08 -0.19 -7.17
N PRO A 54 -16.66 -1.23 -7.81
CA PRO A 54 -17.46 -2.24 -7.12
C PRO A 54 -16.63 -2.93 -6.03
N ALA A 55 -17.12 -2.91 -4.79
CA ALA A 55 -16.47 -3.52 -3.65
C ALA A 55 -17.43 -4.46 -2.91
N VAL A 56 -16.91 -5.57 -2.41
CA VAL A 56 -17.66 -6.52 -1.56
C VAL A 56 -17.04 -6.50 -0.17
N VAL A 57 -17.83 -6.15 0.84
CA VAL A 57 -17.38 -6.17 2.24
C VAL A 57 -17.67 -7.54 2.83
N VAL A 58 -16.62 -8.19 3.32
CA VAL A 58 -16.71 -9.53 3.92
C VAL A 58 -16.60 -9.41 5.42
N SER A 59 -17.74 -9.53 6.13
CA SER A 59 -17.81 -9.35 7.58
C SER A 59 -17.95 -10.66 8.37
N SER A 60 -17.90 -11.82 7.70
CA SER A 60 -18.02 -13.15 8.32
C SER A 60 -16.79 -14.01 8.07
N ALA A 61 -16.31 -14.69 9.10
CA ALA A 61 -15.18 -15.62 9.00
C ALA A 61 -15.47 -16.80 8.04
N GLY A 62 -16.72 -17.26 7.97
CA GLY A 62 -17.13 -18.33 7.03
C GLY A 62 -16.97 -17.88 5.58
N MET A 63 -17.46 -16.67 5.27
CA MET A 63 -17.37 -16.08 3.94
C MET A 63 -15.92 -15.74 3.55
N ALA A 64 -15.14 -15.17 4.48
CA ALA A 64 -13.73 -14.89 4.26
C ALA A 64 -12.95 -16.19 3.94
N LYS A 65 -13.21 -17.26 4.68
CA LYS A 65 -12.61 -18.58 4.44
C LYS A 65 -12.95 -19.13 3.06
N GLU A 66 -14.17 -18.93 2.56
CA GLU A 66 -14.52 -19.36 1.20
C GLU A 66 -13.79 -18.54 0.14
N ILE A 67 -13.77 -17.21 0.27
CA ILE A 67 -13.11 -16.31 -0.68
C ILE A 67 -11.61 -16.62 -0.77
N PHE A 68 -10.90 -16.65 0.36
CA PHE A 68 -9.47 -16.94 0.41
C PHE A 68 -9.10 -18.38 -0.03
N LYS A 69 -10.07 -19.29 -0.14
CA LYS A 69 -9.83 -20.64 -0.66
C LYS A 69 -10.06 -20.76 -2.15
N THR A 70 -10.90 -19.92 -2.73
CA THR A 70 -11.49 -20.15 -4.06
C THR A 70 -11.13 -19.08 -5.09
N HIS A 71 -10.79 -17.86 -4.68
CA HIS A 71 -10.63 -16.70 -5.58
C HIS A 71 -9.41 -15.81 -5.26
N ASP A 72 -8.21 -16.40 -5.19
CA ASP A 72 -6.92 -15.68 -4.96
C ASP A 72 -6.24 -15.33 -6.31
N LEU A 73 -6.70 -14.31 -7.03
CA LEU A 73 -6.11 -13.78 -8.28
C LEU A 73 -6.43 -12.25 -8.31
N GLU A 74 -5.56 -11.26 -8.52
CA GLU A 74 -4.43 -11.02 -9.45
C GLU A 74 -3.60 -9.79 -8.98
N SER A 75 -2.30 -9.68 -9.29
CA SER A 75 -1.47 -8.43 -9.42
C SER A 75 0.01 -8.74 -9.83
N SER A 76 1.06 -7.93 -9.62
CA SER A 76 2.49 -8.20 -10.01
C SER A 76 3.65 -8.40 -8.96
N ASP A 77 3.53 -8.28 -7.62
CA ASP A 77 4.60 -8.48 -6.56
C ASP A 77 4.32 -9.58 -5.48
N LEU A 78 5.21 -10.14 -4.63
CA LEU A 78 4.83 -11.22 -3.64
C LEU A 78 3.57 -10.89 -2.81
N VAL A 79 3.42 -9.62 -2.43
CA VAL A 79 2.26 -9.06 -1.71
C VAL A 79 1.11 -8.71 -2.65
N PHE A 80 1.45 -8.31 -3.88
CA PHE A 80 0.51 -7.87 -4.88
C PHE A 80 0.69 -8.70 -6.14
N SER A 81 0.79 -10.04 -6.19
CA SER A 81 1.07 -10.78 -7.43
C SER A 81 0.02 -11.82 -7.72
N SER A 82 -0.21 -12.01 -9.01
CA SER A 82 -1.09 -13.02 -9.53
C SER A 82 -0.52 -14.35 -9.11
N TYR A 83 -1.38 -15.12 -8.46
CA TYR A 83 -1.05 -16.47 -8.07
C TYR A 83 -0.57 -17.24 -9.30
N GLY A 84 0.68 -17.69 -9.25
CA GLY A 84 1.35 -18.32 -10.38
C GLY A 84 2.57 -19.12 -9.94
N GLU A 85 3.24 -19.78 -10.88
CA GLU A 85 4.46 -20.55 -10.59
C GLU A 85 5.53 -19.68 -9.94
N TYR A 86 5.78 -18.49 -10.50
CA TYR A 86 6.74 -17.54 -9.95
C TYR A 86 6.43 -17.19 -8.49
N TRP A 87 5.19 -16.78 -8.19
CA TRP A 87 4.79 -16.48 -6.81
C TRP A 87 4.95 -17.67 -5.88
N ARG A 88 4.60 -18.89 -6.33
CA ARG A 88 4.75 -20.11 -5.50
C ARG A 88 6.22 -20.37 -5.18
N GLU A 89 7.11 -20.26 -6.15
CA GLU A 89 8.53 -20.50 -5.94
C GLU A 89 9.16 -19.43 -5.04
N VAL A 90 8.88 -18.15 -5.28
CA VAL A 90 9.36 -17.05 -4.40
C VAL A 90 8.81 -17.22 -2.98
N ARG A 91 7.52 -17.53 -2.83
CA ARG A 91 6.90 -17.78 -1.51
C ARG A 91 7.56 -18.95 -0.78
N LYS A 92 7.83 -20.07 -1.48
CA LYS A 92 8.55 -21.22 -0.88
C LYS A 92 9.93 -20.81 -0.39
N ILE A 93 10.68 -20.06 -1.20
CA ILE A 93 12.01 -19.55 -0.85
C ILE A 93 11.91 -18.66 0.40
N CYS A 94 11.01 -17.68 0.41
CA CYS A 94 10.81 -16.81 1.58
C CYS A 94 10.45 -17.61 2.84
N ILE A 95 9.55 -18.59 2.72
CA ILE A 95 9.16 -19.43 3.86
C ILE A 95 10.36 -20.20 4.39
N ILE A 96 11.14 -20.84 3.52
CA ILE A 96 12.28 -21.66 3.95
C ILE A 96 13.40 -20.79 4.53
N ILE A 97 13.75 -19.69 3.86
CA ILE A 97 14.90 -18.84 4.20
C ILE A 97 14.59 -17.90 5.37
N LEU A 98 13.37 -17.37 5.51
CA LEU A 98 13.05 -16.33 6.50
C LEU A 98 12.06 -16.79 7.58
N PHE A 99 11.05 -17.58 7.23
CA PHE A 99 9.91 -17.84 8.13
C PHE A 99 9.86 -19.25 8.72
N CYS A 100 10.72 -20.17 8.29
CA CYS A 100 10.78 -21.51 8.83
C CYS A 100 11.31 -21.47 10.26
N THR A 101 10.80 -22.32 11.15
CA THR A 101 11.20 -22.37 12.56
C THR A 101 12.71 -22.44 12.74
N LYS A 102 13.42 -23.18 11.88
CA LYS A 102 14.89 -23.27 11.92
C LYS A 102 15.56 -21.92 11.60
N SER A 103 15.07 -21.23 10.57
CA SER A 103 15.56 -19.91 10.18
C SER A 103 15.27 -18.85 11.24
N VAL A 104 14.03 -18.82 11.76
CA VAL A 104 13.63 -17.89 12.83
C VAL A 104 14.47 -18.10 14.09
N GLN A 105 14.83 -19.35 14.41
CA GLN A 105 15.74 -19.66 15.51
C GLN A 105 17.19 -19.24 15.20
N SER A 106 17.67 -19.41 13.97
CA SER A 106 19.02 -18.93 13.62
C SER A 106 19.16 -17.41 13.70
N PHE A 107 18.10 -16.65 13.44
CA PHE A 107 18.10 -15.19 13.57
C PHE A 107 17.81 -14.69 15.00
N ARG A 108 17.79 -15.58 15.99
CA ARG A 108 17.54 -15.19 17.38
C ARG A 108 18.53 -14.16 17.89
N PHE A 109 19.81 -14.34 17.59
CA PHE A 109 20.87 -13.42 18.02
C PHE A 109 20.65 -12.00 17.45
N ILE A 110 20.16 -11.88 16.22
CA ILE A 110 19.86 -10.57 15.59
C ILE A 110 18.78 -9.85 16.38
N ARG A 111 17.71 -10.55 16.76
CA ARG A 111 16.63 -9.94 17.56
C ARG A 111 17.10 -9.54 18.94
N GLU A 112 17.88 -10.39 19.62
CA GLU A 112 18.40 -10.09 20.96
C GLU A 112 19.35 -8.88 20.93
N ASP A 113 20.19 -8.77 19.91
CA ASP A 113 21.11 -7.64 19.70
C ASP A 113 20.34 -6.33 19.44
N GLU A 114 19.39 -6.33 18.50
CA GLU A 114 18.57 -5.14 18.19
C GLU A 114 17.70 -4.68 19.38
N ILE A 115 17.15 -5.63 20.15
CA ILE A 115 16.39 -5.31 21.37
C ILE A 115 17.32 -4.71 22.43
N SER A 116 18.56 -5.20 22.55
CA SER A 116 19.53 -4.65 23.49
C SER A 116 19.85 -3.18 23.16
N ILE A 117 20.03 -2.86 21.87
CA ILE A 117 20.25 -1.49 21.38
C ILE A 117 19.02 -0.61 21.67
N LEU A 118 17.81 -1.13 21.45
CA LEU A 118 16.57 -0.42 21.76
C LEU A 118 16.49 -0.07 23.26
N ILE A 119 16.77 -1.04 24.15
CA ILE A 119 16.76 -0.83 25.61
C ILE A 119 17.81 0.20 26.01
N GLU A 120 19.01 0.14 25.43
CA GLU A 120 20.07 1.11 25.70
C GLU A 120 19.65 2.53 25.28
N SER A 121 19.03 2.67 24.11
CA SER A 121 18.51 3.96 23.62
C SER A 121 17.42 4.53 24.53
N ILE A 122 16.49 3.69 25.01
CA ILE A 122 15.47 4.08 25.99
C ILE A 122 16.14 4.52 27.29
N SER A 123 17.12 3.77 27.79
CA SER A 123 17.84 4.10 29.02
C SER A 123 18.57 5.44 28.92
N LYS A 124 19.21 5.73 27.78
CA LYS A 124 19.88 7.02 27.53
C LYS A 124 18.90 8.18 27.49
N SER A 125 17.78 8.02 26.78
CA SER A 125 16.75 9.05 26.70
C SER A 125 16.08 9.31 28.06
N ALA A 126 15.86 8.25 28.86
CA ALA A 126 15.34 8.36 30.21
C ALA A 126 16.33 9.11 31.14
N ALA A 127 17.62 8.81 31.06
CA ALA A 127 18.66 9.52 31.81
C ALA A 127 18.77 11.00 31.41
N ALA A 128 18.52 11.32 30.14
CA ALA A 128 18.47 12.68 29.62
C ALA A 128 17.12 13.41 29.86
N LEU A 129 16.13 12.75 30.49
CA LEU A 129 14.78 13.27 30.69
C LEU A 129 14.07 13.71 29.39
N ASN A 130 14.44 13.09 28.27
CA ASN A 130 13.86 13.41 26.97
C ASN A 130 12.59 12.57 26.72
N PRO A 131 11.50 13.17 26.20
CA PRO A 131 10.33 12.41 25.80
C PRO A 131 10.67 11.50 24.62
N VAL A 132 10.18 10.27 24.68
CA VAL A 132 10.45 9.24 23.66
C VAL A 132 9.14 8.88 22.96
N ASN A 133 9.20 8.75 21.64
CA ASN A 133 8.09 8.23 20.84
C ASN A 133 8.22 6.70 20.67
N PRO A 134 7.43 5.88 21.39
CA PRO A 134 7.57 4.43 21.33
C PRO A 134 7.22 3.86 19.95
N SER A 135 6.29 4.48 19.20
CA SER A 135 5.91 4.02 17.86
C SER A 135 7.08 4.10 16.89
N GLU A 136 7.81 5.22 16.92
CA GLU A 136 8.98 5.45 16.07
C GLU A 136 10.13 4.51 16.42
N MET A 137 10.39 4.32 17.73
CA MET A 137 11.41 3.37 18.17
C MET A 137 11.11 1.94 17.75
N ILE A 138 9.88 1.47 17.98
CA ILE A 138 9.47 0.10 17.61
C ILE A 138 9.57 -0.10 16.11
N PHE A 139 9.12 0.88 15.32
CA PHE A 139 9.18 0.81 13.87
C PHE A 139 10.62 0.76 13.35
N SER A 140 11.49 1.61 13.89
CA SER A 140 12.93 1.62 13.56
C SER A 140 13.60 0.29 13.91
N THR A 141 13.38 -0.24 15.12
CA THR A 141 13.92 -1.53 15.54
C THR A 141 13.41 -2.69 14.68
N ALA A 142 12.12 -2.72 14.35
CA ALA A 142 11.54 -3.77 13.49
C ALA A 142 12.16 -3.77 12.10
N ASN A 143 12.33 -2.59 11.50
CA ASN A 143 13.00 -2.42 10.21
C ASN A 143 14.48 -2.84 10.28
N SER A 144 15.21 -2.49 11.35
CA SER A 144 16.60 -2.93 11.56
C SER A 144 16.72 -4.45 11.60
N ILE A 145 15.82 -5.11 12.33
CA ILE A 145 15.75 -6.59 12.41
C ILE A 145 15.49 -7.18 11.02
N ILE A 146 14.51 -6.68 10.28
CA ILE A 146 14.17 -7.17 8.93
C ILE A 146 15.37 -6.99 7.99
N CYS A 147 16.01 -5.82 8.00
CA CYS A 147 17.13 -5.55 7.11
C CYS A 147 18.38 -6.37 7.46
N ARG A 148 18.64 -6.62 8.75
CA ARG A 148 19.70 -7.54 9.18
C ARG A 148 19.43 -8.98 8.77
N MET A 149 18.18 -9.43 8.86
CA MET A 149 17.80 -10.77 8.41
C MET A 149 17.88 -10.90 6.88
N ALA A 150 17.45 -9.88 6.14
CA ALA A 150 17.39 -9.93 4.67
C ALA A 150 18.74 -9.65 3.98
N PHE A 151 19.53 -8.71 4.50
CA PHE A 151 20.74 -8.21 3.85
C PHE A 151 22.03 -8.45 4.64
N SER A 152 21.95 -9.07 5.83
CA SER A 152 23.09 -9.29 6.73
C SER A 152 23.89 -8.03 7.09
N LYS A 153 23.33 -6.83 6.89
CA LYS A 153 23.92 -5.54 7.25
C LYS A 153 23.25 -5.03 8.51
N SER A 154 24.03 -4.68 9.56
CA SER A 154 23.49 -3.96 10.71
C SER A 154 23.39 -2.47 10.39
N PHE A 155 22.22 -1.88 10.68
CA PHE A 155 21.92 -0.48 10.40
C PHE A 155 21.99 0.28 11.73
N HIS A 156 23.20 0.57 12.19
CA HIS A 156 23.37 1.39 13.39
C HIS A 156 23.00 2.85 13.11
N HIS A 157 22.31 3.46 14.07
CA HIS A 157 21.87 4.85 14.04
C HIS A 157 23.10 5.78 13.98
N GLY A 158 23.45 6.26 12.77
CA GLY A 158 24.56 7.19 12.57
C GLY A 158 25.31 7.11 11.22
N ALA A 159 25.11 6.07 10.42
CA ALA A 159 25.68 6.02 9.07
C ALA A 159 24.72 6.67 8.05
N SER A 160 25.22 7.64 7.26
CA SER A 160 24.44 8.43 6.26
C SER A 160 23.56 7.57 5.33
N GLU A 161 24.06 6.39 4.93
CA GLU A 161 23.32 5.46 4.06
C GLU A 161 22.11 4.80 4.76
N THR A 162 22.14 4.66 6.08
CA THR A 162 21.10 3.99 6.87
C THR A 162 19.88 4.88 7.06
N CYS A 163 20.08 6.17 7.34
CA CYS A 163 19.00 7.16 7.41
C CYS A 163 18.23 7.25 6.09
N SER A 164 18.95 7.25 4.96
CA SER A 164 18.35 7.27 3.61
C SER A 164 17.43 6.06 3.38
N PHE A 165 17.83 4.86 3.81
CA PHE A 165 16.99 3.66 3.65
C PHE A 165 15.74 3.69 4.54
N TYR A 166 15.85 4.16 5.79
CA TYR A 166 14.68 4.30 6.68
C TYR A 166 13.71 5.39 6.17
N GLU A 167 14.22 6.53 5.71
CA GLU A 167 13.42 7.59 5.10
C GLU A 167 12.66 7.07 3.86
N MET A 168 13.33 6.26 3.04
CA MET A 168 12.72 5.62 1.88
C MET A 168 11.64 4.59 2.28
N LEU A 169 11.86 3.77 3.31
CA LEU A 169 10.85 2.85 3.82
C LEU A 169 9.64 3.56 4.43
N ASP A 170 9.87 4.67 5.13
CA ASP A 170 8.81 5.49 5.70
C ASP A 170 7.98 6.18 4.61
N GLU A 171 8.65 6.74 3.60
CA GLU A 171 7.99 7.34 2.43
C GLU A 171 7.17 6.29 1.64
N ARG A 172 7.69 5.06 1.48
CA ARG A 172 6.92 3.97 0.86
C ARG A 172 5.69 3.58 1.67
N HIS A 173 5.79 3.47 2.99
CA HIS A 173 4.62 3.22 3.83
C HIS A 173 3.61 4.36 3.76
N ALA A 174 4.08 5.61 3.71
CA ALA A 174 3.22 6.77 3.52
C ALA A 174 2.48 6.70 2.18
N LEU A 175 3.14 6.25 1.10
CA LEU A 175 2.54 6.07 -0.22
C LEU A 175 1.54 4.91 -0.25
N ILE A 176 1.81 3.77 0.39
CA ILE A 176 0.85 2.65 0.47
C ILE A 176 -0.42 3.08 1.21
N ARG A 177 -0.29 3.89 2.26
CA ARG A 177 -1.44 4.43 3.02
C ARG A 177 -2.14 5.58 2.30
N SER A 178 -1.48 6.20 1.31
CA SER A 178 -1.99 7.39 0.67
C SER A 178 -3.26 7.11 -0.13
N PHE A 179 -4.13 8.11 -0.20
CA PHE A 179 -5.30 8.05 -1.05
C PHE A 179 -4.88 8.31 -2.49
N ALA A 180 -4.94 7.29 -3.34
CA ALA A 180 -4.77 7.42 -4.78
C ALA A 180 -6.14 7.51 -5.46
N PHE A 181 -6.39 8.58 -6.21
CA PHE A 181 -7.62 8.75 -6.97
C PHE A 181 -7.77 7.68 -8.05
N SER A 182 -6.66 7.19 -8.60
CA SER A 182 -6.64 6.06 -9.54
C SER A 182 -7.30 4.80 -9.00
N ASN A 183 -7.24 4.55 -7.69
CA ASN A 183 -7.87 3.39 -7.06
C ASN A 183 -9.40 3.48 -7.01
N TYR A 184 -9.97 4.69 -7.15
CA TYR A 184 -11.43 4.92 -7.07
C TYR A 184 -12.03 5.42 -8.38
N PHE A 185 -11.22 6.06 -9.23
CA PHE A 185 -11.60 6.69 -10.49
C PHE A 185 -10.67 6.25 -11.62
N PRO A 186 -10.96 5.15 -12.32
CA PRO A 186 -10.02 4.56 -13.28
C PRO A 186 -9.65 5.47 -14.47
N TYR A 187 -10.48 6.46 -14.82
CA TYR A 187 -10.24 7.33 -15.99
C TYR A 187 -9.62 8.69 -15.66
N VAL A 188 -10.01 9.29 -14.53
CA VAL A 188 -9.51 10.61 -14.11
C VAL A 188 -8.53 10.55 -12.96
N GLY A 189 -8.48 9.42 -12.26
CA GLY A 189 -7.63 9.25 -11.10
C GLY A 189 -6.17 9.43 -11.45
N PHE A 190 -5.70 8.95 -12.62
CA PHE A 190 -4.33 9.21 -13.08
C PHE A 190 -4.02 10.71 -13.25
N VAL A 191 -4.96 11.50 -13.76
CA VAL A 191 -4.79 12.95 -13.93
C VAL A 191 -4.78 13.64 -12.57
N LEU A 192 -5.69 13.27 -11.68
CA LEU A 192 -5.77 13.81 -10.31
C LEU A 192 -4.54 13.43 -9.48
N ASP A 193 -4.05 12.20 -9.60
CA ASP A 193 -2.82 11.72 -8.95
C ASP A 193 -1.57 12.42 -9.49
N SER A 194 -1.57 12.79 -10.77
CA SER A 194 -0.52 13.61 -11.37
C SER A 194 -0.56 15.06 -10.84
N LEU A 195 -1.76 15.65 -10.72
CA LEU A 195 -1.95 17.01 -10.20
C LEU A 195 -1.63 17.14 -8.70
N THR A 196 -1.92 16.10 -7.92
CA THR A 196 -1.56 16.04 -6.49
C THR A 196 -0.07 15.73 -6.26
N GLY A 197 0.67 15.42 -7.33
CA GLY A 197 2.09 15.07 -7.27
C GLY A 197 2.37 13.65 -6.74
N LEU A 198 1.33 12.83 -6.54
CA LEU A 198 1.45 11.45 -6.08
C LEU A 198 2.24 10.60 -7.07
N ASN A 199 1.93 10.72 -8.36
CA ASN A 199 2.65 9.99 -9.42
C ASN A 199 4.13 10.39 -9.46
N THR A 200 4.45 11.67 -9.29
CA THR A 200 5.84 12.16 -9.26
C THR A 200 6.58 11.68 -8.02
N ARG A 201 5.92 11.58 -6.86
CA ARG A 201 6.50 11.00 -5.64
C ARG A 201 6.74 9.49 -5.79
N LEU A 202 5.78 8.76 -6.35
CA LEU A 202 5.92 7.33 -6.65
C LEU A 202 7.09 7.08 -7.60
N GLU A 203 7.14 7.79 -8.73
CA GLU A 203 8.22 7.63 -9.72
C GLU A 203 9.60 7.93 -9.12
N ARG A 204 9.72 9.00 -8.32
CA ARG A 204 10.98 9.33 -7.63
C ARG A 204 11.44 8.19 -6.70
N ASN A 205 10.51 7.56 -5.98
CA ASN A 205 10.79 6.43 -5.10
C ASN A 205 11.14 5.14 -5.86
N PHE A 206 10.64 4.97 -7.09
CA PHE A 206 11.03 3.85 -7.97
C PHE A 206 12.42 4.05 -8.56
N GLN A 207 12.77 5.28 -8.97
CA GLN A 207 14.08 5.61 -9.57
C GLN A 207 15.23 5.67 -8.55
N GLN A 208 14.95 5.72 -7.25
CA GLN A 208 15.95 5.69 -6.18
C GLN A 208 16.42 4.27 -5.81
N PHE A 209 15.89 3.24 -6.48
CA PHE A 209 16.35 1.85 -6.43
C PHE A 209 17.19 1.51 -7.67
#